data_AF-A0A1W9P8M8-F1
#
_entry.id   AF-A0A1W9P8M8-F1
#
_cell.length_a   1.000
_cell.length_b   1.000
_cell.length_c   1.000
_cell.angle_alpha   90.00
_cell.angle_beta   90.00
_cell.angle_gamma   90.00
#
_symmetry.space_group_name_H-M   'P 1'
#
loop_
_entity.id
_entity.type
_entity.pdbx_description
1 polymer ?
#
loop_
_entity_poly.entity_id
_entity_poly.type
_entity_poly.pdbx_seq_one_letter_code
_entity_poly.pdbx_strand_id
1 'polypeptide(L)' 'MSEEFKALTIHQKLEITIQEMIDRQIALHEALAEVELIFLQLAEKKYKGKKVKMAEALGIHRNTLHHLLKKHRFHR' A
#
# COMPACT_ATOMS: atom_id res chain seq x y z
N MET A 1 3.18 -5.40 -19.32
CA MET A 1 1.79 -5.50 -18.82
C MET A 1 0.89 -5.54 -20.04
N SER A 2 0.06 -6.59 -20.20
CA SER A 2 -0.87 -6.69 -21.33
C SER A 2 -1.87 -5.53 -21.30
N GLU A 3 -2.34 -5.08 -22.47
CA GLU A 3 -3.39 -4.06 -22.58
C GLU A 3 -4.67 -4.46 -21.82
N GLU A 4 -4.91 -5.77 -21.74
CA GLU A 4 -5.96 -6.39 -20.93
C GLU A 4 -5.86 -6.02 -19.45
N PHE A 5 -4.63 -6.00 -18.89
CA PHE A 5 -4.41 -5.63 -17.49
C PHE A 5 -4.66 -4.14 -17.23
N LYS A 6 -4.51 -3.27 -18.23
CA LYS A 6 -4.82 -1.83 -18.06
C LYS A 6 -6.33 -1.60 -17.95
N ALA A 7 -7.13 -2.37 -18.70
CA ALA A 7 -8.59 -2.26 -18.74
C ALA A 7 -9.28 -2.75 -17.46
N LEU A 8 -8.62 -3.57 -16.65
CA LEU A 8 -9.17 -4.07 -15.39
C LEU A 8 -9.41 -2.96 -14.36
N THR A 9 -10.48 -3.10 -13.60
CA THR A 9 -10.76 -2.26 -12.42
C THR A 9 -9.71 -2.47 -11.33
N ILE A 10 -9.61 -1.55 -10.37
CA ILE A 10 -8.71 -1.70 -9.20
C ILE A 10 -9.07 -2.97 -8.41
N HIS A 11 -10.37 -3.27 -8.29
CA HIS A 11 -10.84 -4.46 -7.58
C HIS A 11 -10.34 -5.75 -8.24
N GLN A 12 -10.50 -5.87 -9.57
CA GLN A 12 -10.03 -7.04 -10.32
C GLN A 12 -8.50 -7.20 -10.24
N LYS A 13 -7.75 -6.08 -10.31
CA LYS A 13 -6.30 -6.10 -10.13
C LYS A 13 -5.89 -6.60 -8.74
N LEU A 14 -6.60 -6.15 -7.70
CA LEU A 14 -6.37 -6.62 -6.34
C LEU A 14 -6.74 -8.09 -6.18
N GLU A 15 -7.86 -8.54 -6.76
CA GLU A 15 -8.30 -9.93 -6.71
C GLU A 15 -7.25 -10.88 -7.31
N ILE A 16 -6.73 -10.57 -8.50
CA ILE A 16 -5.64 -11.33 -9.13
C ILE A 16 -4.41 -11.37 -8.22
N THR A 17 -4.03 -10.23 -7.65
CA THR A 17 -2.86 -10.13 -6.77
C THR A 17 -3.05 -10.95 -5.49
N ILE A 18 -4.23 -10.89 -4.87
CA ILE A 18 -4.55 -11.64 -3.65
C ILE A 18 -4.60 -13.14 -3.94
N GLN A 19 -5.13 -13.56 -5.09
CA GLN A 19 -5.11 -14.95 -5.51
C GLN A 19 -3.67 -15.47 -5.59
N GLU A 20 -2.76 -14.72 -6.22
CA GLU A 20 -1.33 -15.09 -6.27
C GLU A 20 -0.70 -15.18 -4.86
N MET A 21 -1.08 -14.32 -3.92
CA MET A 21 -0.60 -14.39 -2.54
C MET A 21 -1.11 -15.65 -1.82
N ILE A 22 -2.37 -16.03 -2.04
CA ILE A 22 -2.97 -17.25 -1.50
C ILE A 22 -2.29 -18.50 -2.07
N ASP A 23 -2.07 -18.52 -3.39
CA ASP A 23 -1.41 -19.64 -4.07
C ASP A 23 0.03 -19.87 -3.56
N ARG A 24 0.69 -18.77 -3.14
CA ARG A 24 2.02 -18.79 -2.52
C ARG A 24 2.01 -19.04 -1.02
N GLN A 25 0.83 -19.28 -0.43
CA GLN A 25 0.65 -19.52 1.01
C GLN A 25 1.15 -18.37 1.89
N ILE A 26 1.09 -17.14 1.40
CA ILE A 26 1.44 -15.96 2.19
C ILE A 26 0.40 -15.80 3.30
N ALA A 27 0.86 -15.66 4.53
CA ALA A 27 -0.06 -15.50 5.65
C ALA A 27 -0.80 -14.16 5.57
N LEU A 28 -2.06 -14.12 6.00
CA LEU A 28 -2.90 -12.90 5.93
C LEU A 28 -2.21 -11.67 6.56
N HIS A 29 -1.53 -11.85 7.69
CA HIS A 29 -0.84 -10.74 8.37
C HIS A 29 0.34 -10.20 7.57
N GLU A 30 1.04 -11.05 6.82
CA GLU A 30 2.14 -10.66 5.93
C GLU A 30 1.60 -9.94 4.70
N ALA A 31 0.54 -10.48 4.08
CA ALA A 31 -0.11 -9.85 2.93
C ALA A 31 -0.62 -8.44 3.26
N LEU A 32 -1.27 -8.27 4.42
CA LEU A 32 -1.72 -6.96 4.89
C LEU A 32 -0.55 -6.01 5.16
N ALA A 33 0.56 -6.51 5.72
CA ALA A 33 1.76 -5.70 5.95
C ALA A 33 2.39 -5.24 4.63
N GLU A 34 2.45 -6.11 3.62
CA GLU A 34 2.99 -5.81 2.30
C GLU A 34 2.14 -4.74 1.58
N VAL A 35 0.81 -4.92 1.58
CA VAL A 35 -0.12 -3.94 1.00
C VAL A 35 0.02 -2.58 1.71
N GLU A 36 0.06 -2.58 3.04
CA GLU A 36 0.22 -1.36 3.84
C GLU A 36 1.55 -0.65 3.54
N LEU A 37 2.65 -1.41 3.42
CA LEU A 37 3.97 -0.89 3.07
C LEU A 37 3.99 -0.26 1.68
N ILE A 38 3.52 -0.98 0.65
CA ILE A 38 3.49 -0.50 -0.73
C ILE A 38 2.63 0.76 -0.84
N PHE A 39 1.48 0.79 -0.15
CA PHE A 39 0.61 1.96 -0.15
C PHE A 39 1.33 3.19 0.42
N LEU A 40 2.00 3.04 1.57
CA LEU A 40 2.77 4.13 2.19
C LEU A 40 3.93 4.60 1.29
N GLN A 41 4.64 3.69 0.64
CA GLN A 41 5.73 4.04 -0.30
C GLN A 41 5.22 4.83 -1.50
N LEU A 42 4.11 4.42 -2.11
CA LEU A 42 3.53 5.11 -3.26
C LEU A 42 2.95 6.46 -2.85
N ALA A 43 2.32 6.55 -1.68
CA ALA A 43 1.87 7.82 -1.12
C ALA A 43 3.06 8.76 -0.88
N GLU A 44 4.15 8.27 -0.29
CA GLU A 44 5.34 9.10 -0.04
C GLU A 44 5.94 9.63 -1.35
N LYS A 45 6.07 8.77 -2.37
CA LYS A 45 6.54 9.17 -3.72
C LYS A 45 5.63 10.24 -4.33
N LYS A 46 4.31 10.04 -4.28
CA LYS A 46 3.32 10.98 -4.82
C LYS A 46 3.36 12.34 -4.12
N TYR A 47 3.48 12.36 -2.79
CA TYR A 47 3.46 13.57 -1.98
C TYR A 47 4.86 14.11 -1.62
N LYS A 48 5.93 13.55 -2.21
CA LYS A 48 7.33 13.95 -2.01
C LYS A 48 7.76 13.98 -0.54
N GLY A 49 7.28 13.02 0.26
CA GLY A 49 7.58 12.93 1.70
C GLY A 49 6.92 14.01 2.57
N LYS A 50 5.98 14.80 2.05
CA LYS A 50 5.24 15.81 2.83
C LYS A 50 4.20 15.13 3.71
N LYS A 51 4.59 14.78 4.95
CA LYS A 51 3.78 14.01 5.92
C LYS A 51 2.38 14.58 6.16
N VAL A 52 2.21 15.90 6.23
CA VAL A 52 0.89 16.53 6.41
C VAL A 52 -0.02 16.23 5.21
N LYS A 53 0.48 16.45 3.99
CA LYS A 53 -0.27 16.18 2.76
C LYS A 53 -0.55 14.69 2.56
N MET A 54 0.37 13.83 2.98
CA MET A 54 0.16 12.38 2.99
C MET A 54 -0.98 12.02 3.94
N ALA A 55 -0.95 12.51 5.18
CA ALA A 55 -1.97 12.23 6.19
C ALA A 55 -3.36 12.70 5.73
N GLU A 56 -3.45 13.91 5.18
CA GLU A 56 -4.68 14.46 4.59
C GLU A 56 -5.20 13.59 3.44
N ALA A 57 -4.33 13.21 2.51
CA ALA A 57 -4.71 12.39 1.36
C ALA A 57 -5.08 10.94 1.72
N LEU A 58 -4.46 10.40 2.77
CA LEU A 58 -4.76 9.08 3.33
C LEU A 58 -6.01 9.10 4.21
N GLY A 59 -6.55 10.29 4.55
CA GLY A 59 -7.70 10.41 5.44
C GLY A 59 -7.40 10.01 6.89
N ILE A 60 -6.13 10.07 7.31
CA ILE A 60 -5.70 9.66 8.65
C ILE A 60 -5.07 10.83 9.41
N HIS A 61 -5.11 10.76 10.74
CA HIS A 61 -4.40 11.73 11.56
C HIS A 61 -2.87 11.58 11.39
N ARG A 62 -2.13 12.68 11.47
CA ARG A 62 -0.66 12.70 11.34
C ARG A 62 0.06 11.76 12.30
N ASN A 63 -0.48 11.56 13.51
CA ASN A 63 0.09 10.67 14.52
C ASN A 63 -0.06 9.21 14.09
N THR A 64 -1.21 8.85 13.51
CA THR A 64 -1.44 7.51 12.94
C THR A 64 -0.46 7.25 11.81
N LEU A 65 -0.28 8.22 10.89
CA LEU A 65 0.74 8.13 9.85
C LEU A 65 2.14 7.93 10.43
N HIS A 66 2.49 8.67 11.49
CA HIS A 66 3.79 8.54 12.15
C HIS A 66 4.01 7.13 12.73
N HIS A 67 3.01 6.57 13.42
CA HIS A 67 3.07 5.21 13.94
C HIS A 67 3.17 4.16 12.82
N LEU A 68 2.42 4.33 11.73
CA LEU A 68 2.47 3.45 10.56
C LEU A 68 3.87 3.46 9.90
N LEU A 69 4.45 4.63 9.68
CA LEU A 69 5.81 4.74 9.14
C LEU A 69 6.85 4.10 10.07
N LYS A 70 6.69 4.24 11.39
CA LYS A 70 7.57 3.61 12.38
C LYS A 70 7.43 2.07 12.38
N LYS A 71 6.19 1.56 12.33
CA LYS A 71 5.86 0.12 12.29
C LYS A 71 6.58 -0.56 11.13
N HIS A 72 6.55 0.06 9.95
CA HIS A 72 7.16 -0.46 8.73
C HIS A 72 8.66 -0.19 8.61
N ARG A 73 9.32 0.27 9.69
CA ARG A 73 10.72 0.69 9.69
C ARG A 73 11.03 1.56 8.46
N PHE A 74 10.13 2.49 8.17
CA PHE A 74 10.25 3.39 7.03
C PHE A 74 11.37 4.40 7.34
N HIS A 75 12.61 3.92 7.21
CA HIS A 75 13.83 4.69 7.40
C HIS A 75 14.15 5.35 6.07
N ARG A 76 14.13 6.68 6.07
CA ARG A 76 15.02 7.44 5.21
C ARG A 76 16.36 7.56 5.93
#